data_AF-A0A1V1P961-F1
#
_entry.id   AF-A0A1V1P961-F1
#
_cell.length_a   1.000
_cell.length_b   1.000
_cell.length_c   1.000
_cell.angle_alpha   90.00
_cell.angle_beta   90.00
_cell.angle_gamma   90.00
#
_symmetry.space_group_name_H-M   'P 1'
#
loop_
_entity.id
_entity.type
_entity.pdbx_description
1 polymer ?
#
loop_
_entity_poly.entity_id
_entity_poly.type
_entity_poly.pdbx_seq_one_letter_code
_entity_poly.pdbx_strand_id
1 'polypeptide(L)'
;MYIYTATLIWSVLLFGAVHTYAYTFMNIAILIETCRYSIQKNNHVLALVIPKTTINYLFIAFAFFILFYILPLPQSWIQILSPESARINQLAQSPMQVVDQLPIQWGTIAVSDFPVRNAWVQYMIYVLFFWGLIHALNQPKYVKQFCILLIGIGVLESLYGIFQTFVDPGYILWVPKAYFRNKRDTCGTFINRNHFAALMIMLMLLSIAYSASQAEQKSANNRKSLKRRLSHFLPMSTNGT
;
A
#
# COMPACT_ATOMS: atom_id res chain seq x y z
N MET A 1 -5.05 -15.84 -2.24
CA MET A 1 -3.78 -15.76 -1.49
C MET A 1 -2.58 -15.83 -2.43
N TYR A 2 -2.30 -16.96 -3.07
CA TYR A 2 -1.13 -17.08 -3.97
C TYR A 2 -1.07 -16.04 -5.08
N ILE A 3 -2.21 -15.70 -5.69
CA ILE A 3 -2.28 -14.68 -6.74
C ILE A 3 -1.98 -13.28 -6.19
N TYR A 4 -2.57 -12.86 -5.06
CA TYR A 4 -2.22 -11.59 -4.40
C TYR A 4 -0.73 -11.48 -4.06
N THR A 5 -0.18 -12.55 -3.50
CA THR A 5 1.23 -12.60 -3.14
C THR A 5 2.12 -12.55 -4.38
N ALA A 6 1.74 -13.24 -5.46
CA ALA A 6 2.43 -13.16 -6.75
C ALA A 6 2.35 -11.75 -7.35
N THR A 7 1.19 -11.09 -7.31
CA THR A 7 1.03 -9.70 -7.77
C THR A 7 1.95 -8.74 -7.03
N LEU A 8 2.10 -8.91 -5.70
CA LEU A 8 3.03 -8.11 -4.90
C LEU A 8 4.51 -8.41 -5.17
N ILE A 9 4.86 -9.69 -5.39
CA ILE A 9 6.22 -10.04 -5.79
C ILE A 9 6.54 -9.39 -7.14
N TRP A 10 5.63 -9.52 -8.09
CA TRP A 10 5.79 -8.95 -9.43
C TRP A 10 5.87 -7.43 -9.41
N SER A 11 5.12 -6.76 -8.54
CA SER A 11 5.20 -5.29 -8.45
C SER A 11 6.54 -4.81 -7.90
N VAL A 12 7.11 -5.52 -6.93
CA VAL A 12 8.46 -5.24 -6.42
C VAL A 12 9.51 -5.49 -7.51
N LEU A 13 9.48 -6.67 -8.14
CA LEU A 13 10.46 -7.06 -9.15
C LEU A 13 10.41 -6.20 -10.43
N LEU A 14 9.24 -5.70 -10.82
CA LEU A 14 9.09 -4.79 -11.96
C LEU A 14 9.36 -3.32 -11.57
N PHE A 15 10.55 -3.07 -11.03
CA PHE A 15 11.03 -1.73 -10.67
C PHE A 15 10.14 -0.98 -9.69
N GLY A 16 9.49 -1.68 -8.75
CA GLY A 16 8.53 -1.07 -7.84
C GLY A 16 7.27 -0.54 -8.54
N ALA A 17 6.91 -1.09 -9.70
CA ALA A 17 5.81 -0.65 -10.54
C ALA A 17 5.85 0.83 -10.94
N VAL A 18 7.03 1.44 -11.02
CA VAL A 18 7.17 2.87 -11.40
C VAL A 18 6.78 3.12 -12.85
N HIS A 19 6.96 2.11 -13.72
CA HIS A 19 6.58 2.24 -15.13
C HIS A 19 5.09 2.04 -15.36
N THR A 20 4.57 2.75 -16.36
CA THR A 20 3.14 2.78 -16.68
C THR A 20 2.53 1.40 -16.88
N TYR A 21 3.23 0.53 -17.61
CA TYR A 21 2.79 -0.84 -17.86
C TYR A 21 2.74 -1.68 -16.58
N ALA A 22 3.71 -1.49 -15.68
CA ALA A 22 3.84 -2.29 -14.46
C ALA A 22 2.75 -1.92 -13.44
N TYR A 23 2.49 -0.62 -13.22
CA TYR A 23 1.37 -0.24 -12.35
C TYR A 23 0.02 -0.63 -12.97
N THR A 24 -0.17 -0.53 -14.29
CA THR A 24 -1.45 -0.88 -14.92
C THR A 24 -1.74 -2.37 -14.75
N PHE A 25 -0.74 -3.22 -14.96
CA PHE A 25 -0.87 -4.67 -14.75
C PHE A 25 -1.19 -4.99 -13.28
N MET A 26 -0.46 -4.39 -12.34
CA MET A 26 -0.71 -4.55 -10.90
C MET A 26 -2.14 -4.12 -10.54
N ASN A 27 -2.59 -2.97 -11.04
CA ASN A 27 -3.91 -2.41 -10.76
C ASN A 27 -5.03 -3.31 -11.27
N ILE A 28 -4.90 -3.83 -12.49
CA ILE A 28 -5.88 -4.78 -13.07
C ILE A 28 -5.89 -6.08 -12.26
N ALA A 29 -4.73 -6.61 -11.91
CA ALA A 29 -4.64 -7.83 -11.11
C ALA A 29 -5.30 -7.65 -9.74
N ILE A 30 -5.05 -6.52 -9.06
CA ILE A 30 -5.72 -6.17 -7.80
C ILE A 30 -7.23 -6.09 -7.99
N LEU A 31 -7.71 -5.41 -9.03
CA LEU A 31 -9.14 -5.24 -9.30
C LEU A 31 -9.83 -6.60 -9.49
N ILE A 32 -9.27 -7.46 -10.34
CA ILE A 32 -9.80 -8.80 -10.62
C ILE A 32 -9.87 -9.61 -9.33
N GLU A 33 -8.79 -9.62 -8.56
CA GLU A 33 -8.73 -10.40 -7.32
C GLU A 33 -9.69 -9.87 -6.26
N THR A 34 -9.77 -8.54 -6.07
CA THR A 34 -10.70 -7.95 -5.09
C THR A 34 -12.13 -8.23 -5.50
N CYS A 35 -12.48 -8.10 -6.79
CA CYS A 35 -13.80 -8.48 -7.29
C CYS A 35 -14.13 -9.94 -6.99
N ARG A 36 -13.19 -10.88 -7.22
CA ARG A 36 -13.42 -12.31 -6.92
C ARG A 36 -13.72 -12.58 -5.45
N TYR A 37 -13.09 -11.86 -4.52
CA TYR A 37 -13.28 -12.07 -3.08
C TYR A 37 -14.49 -11.31 -2.50
N SER A 38 -14.75 -10.11 -3.03
CA SER A 38 -15.88 -9.28 -2.62
C SER A 38 -17.19 -9.74 -3.23
N ILE A 39 -17.18 -10.36 -4.41
CA ILE A 39 -18.37 -10.89 -5.07
C ILE A 39 -18.58 -12.34 -4.61
N GLN A 40 -19.47 -12.53 -3.64
CA GLN A 40 -19.87 -13.86 -3.19
C GLN A 40 -21.28 -14.18 -3.66
N LYS A 41 -21.45 -15.38 -4.23
CA LYS A 41 -22.76 -15.88 -4.65
C LYS A 41 -23.45 -16.46 -3.44
N ASN A 42 -24.45 -15.77 -2.91
CA ASN A 42 -25.26 -16.25 -1.79
C ASN A 42 -26.72 -16.39 -2.26
N ASN A 43 -27.26 -17.61 -2.25
CA ASN A 43 -28.64 -17.93 -2.65
C ASN A 43 -29.15 -17.15 -3.87
N HIS A 44 -28.47 -17.27 -5.01
CA HIS A 44 -28.80 -16.64 -6.30
C HIS A 44 -28.67 -15.11 -6.40
N VAL A 45 -28.28 -14.41 -5.32
CA VAL A 45 -27.98 -12.98 -5.35
C VAL A 45 -26.48 -12.75 -5.26
N LEU A 46 -25.99 -11.84 -6.09
CA LEU A 46 -24.60 -11.38 -6.05
C LEU A 46 -24.46 -10.41 -4.87
N ALA A 47 -23.81 -10.83 -3.79
CA ALA A 47 -23.61 -9.98 -2.61
C ALA A 47 -22.18 -9.44 -2.58
N LEU A 48 -22.06 -8.12 -2.44
CA LEU A 48 -20.77 -7.46 -2.21
C LEU A 48 -20.44 -7.56 -0.70
N VAL A 49 -19.39 -8.30 -0.38
CA VAL A 49 -18.87 -8.42 0.98
C VAL A 49 -17.75 -7.40 1.17
N ILE A 50 -18.00 -6.39 2.00
CA ILE A 50 -17.00 -5.42 2.43
C ILE A 50 -16.54 -5.82 3.85
N PRO A 51 -15.22 -5.93 4.09
CA PRO A 51 -14.72 -6.25 5.42
C PRO A 51 -15.03 -5.08 6.37
N LYS A 52 -15.68 -5.37 7.49
CA LYS A 52 -16.03 -4.37 8.50
C LYS A 52 -14.81 -4.08 9.38
N THR A 53 -14.05 -3.04 9.02
CA THR A 53 -12.88 -2.59 9.80
C THR A 53 -13.01 -1.11 10.14
N THR A 54 -12.56 -0.69 11.33
CA THR A 54 -12.57 0.71 11.78
C THR A 54 -11.78 1.63 10.83
N ILE A 55 -10.76 1.09 10.15
CA ILE A 55 -9.96 1.80 9.14
C ILE A 55 -10.83 2.27 7.96
N ASN A 56 -11.98 1.65 7.70
CA ASN A 56 -12.87 2.09 6.62
C ASN A 56 -13.38 3.52 6.84
N TYR A 57 -13.53 3.98 8.08
CA TYR A 57 -13.91 5.37 8.35
C TYR A 57 -12.81 6.34 7.91
N LEU A 58 -11.54 5.98 8.14
CA LEU A 58 -10.40 6.74 7.64
C LEU A 58 -10.40 6.75 6.12
N PHE A 59 -10.72 5.61 5.48
CA PHE A 59 -10.79 5.57 4.03
C PHE A 59 -11.91 6.45 3.46
N ILE A 60 -13.08 6.46 4.08
CA ILE A 60 -14.18 7.32 3.67
C ILE A 60 -13.81 8.80 3.87
N ALA A 61 -13.19 9.14 5.01
CA ALA A 61 -12.74 10.49 5.29
C ALA A 61 -11.69 10.98 4.26
N PHE A 62 -10.71 10.15 3.93
CA PHE A 62 -9.69 10.50 2.94
C PHE A 62 -10.24 10.53 1.51
N ALA A 63 -11.23 9.67 1.20
CA ALA A 63 -11.95 9.73 -0.06
C ALA A 63 -12.66 11.08 -0.21
N PHE A 64 -13.38 11.48 0.84
CA PHE A 64 -14.07 12.77 0.86
C PHE A 64 -13.08 13.93 0.74
N PHE A 65 -11.92 13.85 1.40
CA PHE A 65 -10.86 14.84 1.28
C PHE A 65 -10.36 15.00 -0.16
N ILE A 66 -10.08 13.92 -0.89
CA ILE A 66 -9.64 14.01 -2.29
C ILE A 66 -10.76 14.56 -3.17
N LEU A 67 -12.01 14.11 -2.99
CA LEU A 67 -13.15 14.63 -3.74
C LEU A 67 -13.36 16.13 -3.49
N PHE A 68 -13.18 16.58 -2.25
CA PHE A 68 -13.26 17.99 -1.88
C PHE A 68 -12.26 18.86 -2.65
N TYR A 69 -11.09 18.32 -3.01
CA TYR A 69 -10.11 19.03 -3.84
C TYR A 69 -10.51 19.18 -5.31
N ILE A 70 -11.37 18.29 -5.82
CA ILE A 70 -11.86 18.30 -7.22
C ILE A 70 -13.20 19.02 -7.34
N LEU A 71 -13.94 19.19 -6.24
CA LEU A 71 -15.23 19.88 -6.27
C LEU A 71 -15.06 21.34 -6.74
N PRO A 72 -15.86 21.78 -7.72
CA PRO A 72 -15.90 23.19 -8.08
C PRO A 72 -16.48 23.96 -6.90
N LEU A 73 -15.72 24.91 -6.38
CA LEU A 73 -16.08 25.78 -5.27
C LEU A 73 -16.09 27.25 -5.74
N PRO A 74 -16.86 28.11 -5.07
CA PRO A 74 -16.83 29.54 -5.33
C PRO A 74 -15.42 30.13 -5.14
N GLN A 75 -15.02 31.05 -5.99
CA GLN A 75 -13.67 31.64 -5.96
C GLN A 75 -13.32 32.31 -4.62
N SER A 76 -14.31 32.86 -3.90
CA SER A 76 -14.13 33.44 -2.57
C SER A 76 -13.66 32.42 -1.53
N TRP A 77 -14.13 31.17 -1.61
CA TRP A 77 -13.72 30.11 -0.72
C TRP A 77 -12.31 29.63 -1.05
N ILE A 78 -11.97 29.56 -2.34
CA ILE A 78 -10.65 29.15 -2.81
C ILE A 78 -9.60 30.18 -2.38
N GLN A 79 -9.90 31.48 -2.45
CA GLN A 79 -8.98 32.54 -2.00
C GLN A 79 -8.62 32.41 -0.51
N ILE A 80 -9.56 31.96 0.33
CA ILE A 80 -9.32 31.75 1.76
C ILE A 80 -8.50 30.48 1.99
N LEU A 81 -8.83 29.40 1.28
CA LEU A 81 -8.21 28.07 1.46
C LEU A 81 -6.81 27.96 0.83
N SER A 82 -6.65 28.49 -0.38
CA SER A 82 -5.43 28.45 -1.18
C SER A 82 -5.38 29.65 -2.15
N PRO A 83 -4.75 30.76 -1.73
CA PRO A 83 -4.58 31.96 -2.56
C PRO A 83 -3.88 31.65 -3.90
N GLU A 84 -2.94 30.70 -3.88
CA GLU A 84 -2.18 30.32 -5.08
C GLU A 84 -3.05 29.53 -6.07
N SER A 85 -3.87 28.59 -5.59
CA SER A 85 -4.84 27.90 -6.46
C SER A 85 -5.83 28.87 -7.09
N ALA A 86 -6.29 29.88 -6.32
CA ALA A 86 -7.16 30.93 -6.83
C ALA A 86 -6.49 31.74 -7.96
N ARG A 87 -5.20 32.07 -7.82
CA ARG A 87 -4.40 32.76 -8.84
C ARG A 87 -4.25 31.92 -10.12
N ILE A 88 -3.96 30.63 -9.99
CA ILE A 88 -3.81 29.73 -11.14
C ILE A 88 -5.13 29.54 -11.88
N ASN A 89 -6.26 29.40 -11.17
CA ASN A 89 -7.58 29.34 -11.81
C ASN A 89 -7.88 30.60 -12.64
N GLN A 90 -7.45 31.78 -12.18
CA GLN A 90 -7.56 33.03 -12.93
C GLN A 90 -6.67 33.07 -14.17
N LEU A 91 -5.52 32.42 -14.15
CA LEU A 91 -4.63 32.33 -15.31
C LEU A 91 -5.05 31.24 -16.30
N ALA A 92 -5.77 30.22 -15.85
CA ALA A 92 -6.29 29.12 -16.66
C ALA A 92 -7.59 29.47 -17.41
N GLN A 93 -7.96 30.76 -17.48
CA GLN A 93 -9.15 31.21 -18.20
C GLN A 93 -9.11 30.79 -19.66
N SER A 94 -10.26 30.34 -20.17
CA SER A 94 -10.39 30.11 -21.60
C SER A 94 -10.28 31.45 -22.36
N PRO A 95 -9.69 31.48 -23.57
CA PRO A 95 -9.57 32.71 -24.35
C PRO A 95 -10.90 33.44 -24.56
N MET A 96 -12.02 32.70 -24.63
CA MET A 96 -13.36 33.26 -24.76
C MET A 96 -13.83 34.02 -23.51
N GLN A 97 -13.51 33.52 -22.30
CA GLN A 97 -13.88 34.18 -21.04
C GLN A 97 -13.07 35.45 -20.77
N VAL A 98 -11.83 35.50 -21.27
CA VAL A 98 -10.99 36.70 -21.22
C VAL A 98 -11.56 37.79 -22.14
N VAL A 99 -12.07 37.41 -23.31
CA VAL A 99 -12.69 38.33 -24.28
C VAL A 99 -14.00 38.91 -23.74
N ASP A 100 -14.84 38.09 -23.09
CA ASP A 100 -16.13 38.52 -22.53
C ASP A 100 -16.03 39.13 -21.12
N GLN A 101 -14.82 39.26 -20.55
CA GLN A 101 -14.56 39.78 -19.19
C GLN A 101 -15.41 39.12 -18.09
N LEU A 102 -15.82 37.86 -18.27
CA LEU A 102 -16.68 37.18 -17.32
C LEU A 102 -15.89 36.83 -16.05
N PRO A 103 -16.33 37.25 -14.86
CA PRO A 103 -15.64 36.91 -13.63
C PRO A 103 -15.70 35.40 -13.39
N ILE A 104 -14.57 34.77 -13.05
CA ILE A 104 -14.56 33.38 -12.60
C ILE A 104 -15.30 33.31 -11.29
N GLN A 105 -16.47 32.68 -11.32
CA GLN A 105 -17.26 32.43 -10.13
C GLN A 105 -16.88 31.11 -9.46
N TRP A 106 -16.41 30.12 -10.22
CA TRP A 106 -16.15 28.76 -9.74
C TRP A 106 -14.82 28.20 -10.25
N GLY A 107 -14.10 27.51 -9.38
CA GLY A 107 -12.84 26.83 -9.68
C GLY A 107 -12.60 25.65 -8.74
N THR A 108 -11.50 24.93 -8.91
CA THR A 108 -11.12 23.83 -8.00
C THR A 108 -9.98 24.28 -7.08
N ILE A 109 -9.82 23.60 -5.93
CA ILE A 109 -8.65 23.83 -5.06
C ILE A 109 -7.40 23.21 -5.70
N ALA A 110 -7.58 22.16 -6.50
CA ALA A 110 -6.51 21.52 -7.26
C ALA A 110 -5.87 22.50 -8.27
N VAL A 111 -4.57 22.72 -8.13
CA VAL A 111 -3.77 23.51 -9.10
C VAL A 111 -3.75 22.83 -10.48
N SER A 112 -3.84 21.51 -10.51
CA SER A 112 -3.93 20.71 -11.72
C SER A 112 -4.87 19.53 -11.50
N ASP A 113 -5.82 19.36 -12.40
CA ASP A 113 -6.82 18.29 -12.33
C ASP A 113 -6.20 16.89 -12.55
N PHE A 114 -5.20 16.78 -13.41
CA PHE A 114 -4.66 15.49 -13.82
C PHE A 114 -4.00 14.71 -12.67
N PRO A 115 -3.08 15.30 -11.87
CA PRO A 115 -2.49 14.61 -10.71
C PRO A 115 -3.51 14.21 -9.66
N VAL A 116 -4.51 15.05 -9.38
CA VAL A 116 -5.53 14.78 -8.35
C VAL A 116 -6.48 13.66 -8.80
N ARG A 117 -6.86 13.62 -10.09
CA ARG A 117 -7.61 12.50 -10.67
C ARG A 117 -6.82 11.20 -10.64
N ASN A 118 -5.52 11.24 -10.94
CA ASN A 118 -4.68 10.06 -10.84
C ASN A 118 -4.55 9.58 -9.39
N ALA A 119 -4.38 10.50 -8.44
CA ALA A 119 -4.37 10.19 -7.01
C ALA A 119 -5.68 9.54 -6.55
N TRP A 120 -6.84 10.01 -7.05
CA TRP A 120 -8.14 9.40 -6.78
C TRP A 120 -8.21 7.94 -7.24
N VAL A 121 -7.79 7.66 -8.48
CA VAL A 121 -7.78 6.29 -9.03
C VAL A 121 -6.84 5.39 -8.24
N GLN A 122 -5.61 5.84 -7.97
CA GLN A 122 -4.64 5.07 -7.17
C GLN A 122 -5.16 4.80 -5.76
N TYR A 123 -5.79 5.79 -5.16
CA TYR A 123 -6.37 5.67 -3.83
C TYR A 123 -7.48 4.61 -3.77
N MET A 124 -8.41 4.62 -4.73
CA MET A 124 -9.44 3.57 -4.84
C MET A 124 -8.82 2.18 -4.98
N ILE A 125 -7.75 2.05 -5.75
CA ILE A 125 -7.05 0.77 -5.95
C ILE A 125 -6.38 0.31 -4.66
N TYR A 126 -5.80 1.21 -3.86
CA TYR A 126 -5.23 0.86 -2.57
C TYR A 126 -6.29 0.43 -1.55
N VAL A 127 -7.47 1.05 -1.55
CA VAL A 127 -8.60 0.62 -0.72
C VAL A 127 -9.07 -0.78 -1.14
N LEU A 128 -9.23 -1.02 -2.45
CA LEU A 128 -9.59 -2.34 -2.99
C LEU A 128 -8.52 -3.39 -2.67
N PHE A 129 -7.24 -3.04 -2.80
CA PHE A 129 -6.13 -3.90 -2.43
C PHE A 129 -6.19 -4.28 -0.95
N PHE A 130 -6.44 -3.31 -0.06
CA PHE A 130 -6.55 -3.57 1.38
C PHE A 130 -7.71 -4.52 1.71
N TRP A 131 -8.91 -4.28 1.14
CA TRP A 131 -10.06 -5.17 1.35
C TRP A 131 -9.79 -6.58 0.83
N GLY A 132 -9.23 -6.68 -0.37
CA GLY A 132 -8.82 -7.94 -0.97
C GLY A 132 -7.77 -8.67 -0.13
N LEU A 133 -6.80 -7.94 0.43
CA LEU A 133 -5.76 -8.49 1.29
C LEU A 133 -6.34 -9.06 2.59
N ILE A 134 -7.31 -8.39 3.22
CA ILE A 134 -8.01 -8.93 4.41
C ILE A 134 -8.67 -10.27 4.09
N HIS A 135 -9.37 -10.36 2.96
CA HIS A 135 -10.00 -11.61 2.54
C HIS A 135 -8.98 -12.70 2.20
N ALA A 136 -7.87 -12.33 1.55
CA ALA A 136 -6.80 -13.25 1.20
C ALA A 136 -6.01 -13.77 2.43
N LEU A 137 -5.89 -12.96 3.48
CA LEU A 137 -5.17 -13.25 4.72
C LEU A 137 -6.11 -13.63 5.87
N ASN A 138 -7.22 -14.31 5.56
CA ASN A 138 -8.25 -14.67 6.53
C ASN A 138 -7.82 -15.75 7.56
N GLN A 139 -6.69 -16.41 7.37
CA GLN A 139 -6.18 -17.45 8.27
C GLN A 139 -4.77 -17.11 8.78
N PRO A 140 -4.44 -17.44 10.03
CA PRO A 140 -3.13 -17.13 10.62
C PRO A 140 -1.98 -17.77 9.84
N LYS A 141 -2.21 -18.93 9.21
CA LYS A 141 -1.23 -19.59 8.34
C LYS A 141 -0.86 -18.73 7.12
N TYR A 142 -1.82 -18.04 6.52
CA TYR A 142 -1.61 -17.20 5.35
C TYR A 142 -0.91 -15.90 5.72
N VAL A 143 -1.28 -15.29 6.86
CA VAL A 143 -0.56 -14.13 7.42
C VAL A 143 0.92 -14.47 7.64
N LYS A 144 1.19 -15.61 8.27
CA LYS A 144 2.56 -16.09 8.51
C LYS A 144 3.34 -16.27 7.20
N GLN A 145 2.76 -16.97 6.22
CA GLN A 145 3.40 -17.19 4.92
C GLN A 145 3.67 -15.86 4.20
N PHE A 146 2.72 -14.93 4.26
CA PHE A 146 2.83 -13.60 3.66
C PHE A 146 3.98 -12.79 4.28
N CYS A 147 4.08 -12.74 5.61
CA CYS A 147 5.18 -12.08 6.30
C CYS A 147 6.54 -12.69 5.91
N ILE A 148 6.69 -14.01 5.97
CA ILE A 148 7.94 -14.70 5.63
C ILE A 148 8.35 -14.39 4.19
N LEU A 149 7.40 -14.39 3.27
CA LEU A 149 7.65 -14.13 1.86
C LEU A 149 8.09 -12.68 1.62
N LEU A 150 7.45 -11.69 2.25
CA LEU A 150 7.87 -10.29 2.17
C LEU A 150 9.29 -10.08 2.72
N ILE A 151 9.61 -10.73 3.85
CA ILE A 151 10.96 -10.70 4.43
C ILE A 151 11.96 -11.33 3.46
N GLY A 152 11.62 -12.46 2.86
CA GLY A 152 12.43 -13.13 1.83
C GLY A 152 12.71 -12.23 0.63
N ILE A 153 11.71 -11.51 0.13
CA ILE A 153 11.89 -10.50 -0.93
C ILE A 153 12.87 -9.42 -0.48
N GLY A 154 12.71 -8.89 0.74
CA GLY A 154 13.60 -7.85 1.27
C GLY A 154 15.06 -8.30 1.32
N VAL A 155 15.30 -9.55 1.72
CA VAL A 155 16.64 -10.15 1.73
C VAL A 155 17.19 -10.27 0.31
N LEU A 156 16.41 -10.81 -0.63
CA LEU A 156 16.84 -10.97 -2.02
C LEU A 156 17.14 -9.61 -2.69
N GLU A 157 16.26 -8.63 -2.49
CA GLU A 157 16.43 -7.25 -2.98
C GLU A 157 17.67 -6.57 -2.38
N SER A 158 17.92 -6.78 -1.08
CA SER A 158 19.12 -6.26 -0.41
C SER A 158 20.39 -6.89 -0.96
N LEU A 159 20.41 -8.21 -1.13
CA LEU A 159 21.55 -8.94 -1.71
C LEU A 159 21.80 -8.51 -3.15
N TYR A 160 20.73 -8.34 -3.93
CA TYR A 160 20.82 -7.86 -5.30
C TYR A 160 21.35 -6.41 -5.38
N GLY A 161 20.87 -5.53 -4.49
CA GLY A 161 21.38 -4.17 -4.38
C GLY A 161 22.86 -4.12 -4.00
N ILE A 162 23.28 -4.93 -3.02
CA ILE A 162 24.70 -5.06 -2.63
C ILE A 162 25.54 -5.52 -3.83
N PHE A 163 25.09 -6.58 -4.53
CA PHE A 163 25.77 -7.08 -5.71
C PHE A 163 25.92 -6.01 -6.80
N GLN A 164 24.86 -5.23 -7.07
CA GLN A 164 24.92 -4.12 -8.01
C GLN A 164 25.94 -3.04 -7.64
N THR A 165 26.14 -2.79 -6.34
CA THR A 165 27.08 -1.77 -5.86
C THR A 165 28.53 -2.22 -6.00
N PHE A 166 28.82 -3.51 -5.81
CA PHE A 166 30.18 -4.05 -5.88
C PHE A 166 30.61 -4.46 -7.29
N VAL A 167 29.73 -5.07 -8.08
CA VAL A 167 30.05 -5.56 -9.43
C VAL A 167 29.83 -4.49 -10.50
N ASP A 168 28.98 -3.51 -10.21
CA ASP A 168 28.48 -2.48 -11.14
C ASP A 168 28.26 -3.01 -12.56
N PRO A 169 27.30 -3.93 -12.76
CA PRO A 169 27.05 -4.53 -14.07
C PRO A 169 26.61 -3.51 -15.14
N GLY A 170 26.32 -2.27 -14.78
CA GLY A 170 25.82 -1.25 -15.71
C GLY A 170 24.35 -1.43 -16.10
N TYR A 171 23.65 -2.40 -15.52
CA TYR A 171 22.22 -2.67 -15.76
C TYR A 171 21.47 -2.91 -14.43
N ILE A 172 20.19 -2.56 -14.41
CA ILE A 172 19.21 -2.98 -13.40
C ILE A 172 18.29 -3.98 -14.09
N LEU A 173 18.43 -5.27 -13.75
CA LEU A 173 17.85 -6.39 -14.48
C LEU A 173 18.21 -6.33 -15.98
N TRP A 174 17.30 -5.85 -16.83
CA TRP A 174 17.48 -5.67 -18.28
C TRP A 174 17.55 -4.20 -18.73
N VAL A 175 17.45 -3.23 -17.81
CA VAL A 175 17.45 -1.79 -18.12
C VAL A 175 18.85 -1.20 -17.93
N PRO A 176 19.43 -0.51 -18.93
CA PRO A 176 20.75 0.09 -18.79
C PRO A 176 20.77 1.19 -17.72
N LYS A 177 21.75 1.15 -16.81
CA LYS A 177 21.98 2.21 -15.82
C LYS A 177 22.40 3.54 -16.43
N ALA A 178 22.79 3.56 -17.71
CA ALA A 178 23.20 4.77 -18.43
C ALA A 178 22.11 5.85 -18.49
N TYR A 179 20.83 5.46 -18.38
CA TYR A 179 19.71 6.39 -18.32
C TYR A 179 19.53 7.06 -16.95
N PHE A 180 20.25 6.60 -15.92
CA PHE A 180 20.09 7.06 -14.55
C PHE A 180 21.29 7.89 -14.08
N ARG A 181 20.97 8.95 -13.34
CA ARG A 181 21.92 10.01 -12.97
C ARG A 181 23.00 9.53 -11.98
N ASN A 182 22.72 8.46 -11.22
CA ASN A 182 23.63 7.91 -10.21
C ASN A 182 23.93 6.44 -10.49
N LYS A 183 25.14 6.16 -11.00
CA LYS A 183 25.55 4.81 -11.43
C LYS A 183 25.89 3.85 -10.27
N ARG A 184 26.27 4.39 -9.10
CA ARG A 184 26.76 3.63 -7.93
C ARG A 184 25.76 3.53 -6.77
N ASP A 185 24.51 3.94 -6.96
CA ASP A 185 23.52 3.86 -5.88
C ASP A 185 23.03 2.41 -5.70
N THR A 186 22.89 1.98 -4.43
CA THR A 186 22.27 0.70 -4.06
C THR A 186 20.75 0.83 -4.21
N CYS A 187 20.19 0.32 -5.31
CA CYS A 187 18.76 0.44 -5.60
C CYS A 187 18.02 -0.90 -5.75
N GLY A 188 18.73 -2.04 -5.78
CA GLY A 188 18.10 -3.34 -6.00
C GLY A 188 17.41 -3.39 -7.37
N THR A 189 16.20 -3.94 -7.44
CA THR A 189 15.39 -3.89 -8.67
C THR A 189 14.74 -2.53 -8.89
N PHE A 190 14.78 -1.61 -7.93
CA PHE A 190 14.18 -0.29 -8.06
C PHE A 190 15.09 0.65 -8.83
N ILE A 191 14.49 1.58 -9.58
CA ILE A 191 15.23 2.63 -10.29
C ILE A 191 15.70 3.72 -9.31
N ASN A 192 14.88 4.01 -8.30
CA ASN A 192 15.13 5.11 -7.35
C ASN A 192 15.57 4.55 -6.00
N ARG A 193 16.75 4.97 -5.53
CA ARG A 193 17.29 4.61 -4.21
C ARG A 193 16.34 4.93 -3.05
N ASN A 194 15.56 6.00 -3.16
CA ASN A 194 14.64 6.42 -2.11
C ASN A 194 13.44 5.46 -2.03
N HIS A 195 12.96 4.94 -3.17
CA HIS A 195 11.90 3.93 -3.18
C HIS A 195 12.41 2.59 -2.63
N PHE A 196 13.63 2.20 -3.00
CA PHE A 196 14.29 1.02 -2.42
C PHE A 196 14.43 1.15 -0.90
N ALA A 197 14.99 2.26 -0.41
CA ALA A 197 15.17 2.49 1.02
C ALA A 197 13.85 2.50 1.79
N ALA A 198 12.80 3.11 1.23
CA ALA A 198 11.46 3.09 1.82
C ALA A 198 10.93 1.65 1.97
N LEU A 199 11.08 0.81 0.93
CA LEU A 199 10.71 -0.60 1.01
C LEU A 199 11.52 -1.32 2.10
N MET A 200 12.84 -1.13 2.15
CA MET A 200 13.71 -1.80 3.12
C MET A 200 13.34 -1.44 4.56
N ILE A 201 13.02 -0.18 4.84
CA ILE A 201 12.56 0.25 6.17
C ILE A 201 11.25 -0.46 6.54
N MET A 202 10.28 -0.52 5.63
CA MET A 202 9.00 -1.21 5.87
C MET A 202 9.21 -2.71 6.14
N LEU A 203 10.07 -3.37 5.38
CA LEU A 203 10.38 -4.80 5.55
C LEU A 203 11.20 -5.08 6.82
N MET A 204 12.08 -4.17 7.21
CA MET A 204 12.81 -4.26 8.47
C MET A 204 11.86 -4.17 9.67
N LEU A 205 10.96 -3.19 9.68
CA LEU A 205 9.95 -3.05 10.73
C LEU A 205 9.03 -4.28 10.79
N LEU A 206 8.62 -4.80 9.63
CA LEU A 206 7.84 -6.04 9.56
C LEU A 206 8.61 -7.25 10.13
N SER A 207 9.90 -7.36 9.83
CA SER A 207 10.76 -8.45 10.33
C SER A 207 10.90 -8.42 11.85
N ILE A 208 11.08 -7.22 12.42
CA ILE A 208 11.17 -7.01 13.86
C ILE A 208 9.84 -7.36 14.54
N ALA A 209 8.73 -6.83 14.03
CA ALA A 209 7.40 -7.10 14.57
C ALA A 209 7.03 -8.59 14.50
N TYR A 210 7.36 -9.24 13.37
CA TYR A 210 7.14 -10.67 13.19
C TYR A 210 7.97 -11.50 14.17
N SER A 211 9.25 -11.17 14.34
CA SER A 211 10.15 -11.85 15.28
C SER A 211 9.69 -11.69 16.74
N ALA A 212 9.24 -10.48 17.11
CA ALA A 212 8.69 -10.21 18.44
C ALA A 212 7.41 -11.04 18.72
N SER A 213 6.49 -11.10 17.75
CA SER A 213 5.26 -11.91 17.89
C SER A 213 5.56 -13.40 18.08
N GLN A 214 6.54 -13.93 17.36
CA GLN A 214 6.96 -15.33 17.50
C GLN A 214 7.62 -15.60 18.86
N ALA A 215 8.42 -14.65 19.39
CA ALA A 215 9.02 -14.76 20.71
C ALA A 215 7.97 -14.76 21.83
N GLU A 216 6.95 -13.90 21.72
CA GLU A 216 5.84 -13.84 22.68
C GLU A 216 5.04 -15.14 22.70
N GLN A 217 4.70 -15.69 21.52
CA GLN A 217 4.00 -16.98 21.42
C GLN A 217 4.81 -18.13 22.06
N LYS A 218 6.13 -18.16 21.83
CA LYS A 218 7.02 -19.17 22.42
C LYS A 218 7.09 -19.03 23.94
N SER A 219 7.20 -17.80 24.44
CA SER A 219 7.20 -17.50 25.88
C SER A 219 5.89 -17.92 26.55
N ALA A 220 4.75 -17.58 25.95
CA ALA A 220 3.42 -17.97 26.44
C ALA A 220 3.25 -19.50 26.49
N ASN A 221 3.70 -20.21 25.45
CA ASN A 221 3.67 -21.68 25.43
C ASN A 221 4.58 -22.30 26.49
N ASN A 222 5.78 -21.74 26.69
CA ASN A 222 6.72 -22.25 27.70
C ASN A 222 6.15 -22.06 29.12
N ARG A 223 5.52 -20.90 29.40
CA ARG A 223 4.85 -20.61 30.67
C ARG A 223 3.69 -21.57 30.96
N LYS A 224 2.88 -21.91 29.94
CA LYS A 224 1.80 -22.91 30.05
C LYS A 224 2.36 -24.30 30.33
N SER A 225 3.44 -24.70 29.66
CA SER A 225 4.09 -25.99 29.88
C SER A 225 4.67 -26.11 31.30
N LEU A 226 5.31 -25.05 31.80
CA LEU A 226 5.84 -24.99 33.16
C LEU A 226 4.72 -25.10 34.21
N LYS A 227 3.62 -24.36 34.04
CA LYS A 227 2.43 -24.47 34.91
C LYS A 227 1.86 -25.90 34.93
N ARG A 228 1.77 -26.55 33.77
CA ARG A 228 1.29 -27.93 33.65
C ARG A 228 2.21 -28.93 34.35
N ARG A 229 3.53 -28.72 34.29
CA ARG A 229 4.50 -29.55 35.02
C ARG A 229 4.36 -29.35 36.53
N LEU A 230 4.29 -28.11 37.00
CA LEU A 230 4.11 -27.79 38.42
C LEU A 230 2.79 -28.34 39.00
N SER A 231 1.71 -28.34 38.22
CA SER A 231 0.43 -28.95 38.66
C SER A 231 0.47 -30.48 38.78
N HIS A 232 1.42 -31.16 38.13
CA HIS A 232 1.63 -32.59 38.35
C HIS A 232 2.48 -32.88 39.59
N PHE A 233 3.30 -31.93 40.05
CA PHE A 233 4.15 -32.07 41.23
C PHE A 233 3.50 -31.57 42.52
N LEU A 234 2.43 -30.78 42.44
CA LEU A 234 1.60 -30.44 43.59
C LEU A 234 0.51 -31.52 43.73
N PRO A 235 0.64 -32.49 44.65
CA PRO A 235 -0.49 -33.38 44.96
C PRO A 235 -1.64 -32.48 45.44
N MET A 236 -2.83 -32.65 44.86
CA MET A 236 -4.04 -32.09 45.45
C MET A 236 -4.11 -32.63 46.88
N SER A 237 -3.85 -31.77 47.86
CA SER A 237 -4.16 -32.05 49.25
C SER A 237 -5.65 -32.29 49.33
N THR A 238 -6.01 -33.57 49.35
CA THR A 238 -7.32 -34.06 49.72
C THR A 238 -7.57 -33.68 51.17
N ASN A 239 -8.31 -32.59 51.39
CA ASN A 239 -9.08 -32.41 52.62
C ASN A 239 -10.48 -32.92 52.25
N GLY A 240 -10.98 -34.07 52.70
CA GLY A 240 -10.76 -34.68 54.00
C GLY A 240 -11.65 -33.99 55.02
N THR A 241 -12.92 -34.41 55.04
CA THR A 241 -13.96 -34.26 56.09
C THR A 241 -14.28 -32.89 56.66
#